data_AF-A0A536Y8N2-F1
#
_entry.id   AF-A0A536Y8N2-F1
#
_cell.length_a   1.000
_cell.length_b   1.000
_cell.length_c   1.000
_cell.angle_alpha   90.00
_cell.angle_beta   90.00
_cell.angle_gamma   90.00
#
_symmetry.space_group_name_H-M   'P 1'
#
loop_
_entity.id
_entity.type
_entity.pdbx_description
1 polymer ?
#
loop_
_entity_poly.entity_id
_entity_poly.type
_entity_poly.pdbx_seq_one_letter_code
_entity_poly.pdbx_strand_id
1 'polypeptide(L)' 'MDGAHKRTLERALQIVRSKERLAVALELPVEELETYMAGERPLPDQAFITALDIVANGKEERK' A
#
# COMPACT_ATOMS: atom_id res chain seq x y z
N MET A 1 12.33 7.77 4.33
CA MET A 1 10.90 7.43 4.23
C MET A 1 10.35 7.25 5.64
N ASP A 2 9.29 7.95 6.03
CA ASP A 2 8.68 7.77 7.35
C ASP A 2 8.20 6.34 7.54
N GLY A 3 8.43 5.79 8.73
CA GLY A 3 7.98 4.43 9.07
C GLY A 3 6.48 4.23 8.92
N ALA A 4 5.68 5.31 8.93
CA ALA A 4 4.23 5.25 8.71
C ALA A 4 3.86 4.82 7.28
N HIS A 5 4.49 5.38 6.24
CA HIS A 5 4.19 5.06 4.84
C HIS A 5 4.44 3.58 4.54
N LYS A 6 5.60 3.07 4.99
CA LYS A 6 5.96 1.66 4.82
C LYS A 6 4.98 0.73 5.54
N ARG A 7 4.65 1.03 6.80
CA ARG A 7 3.69 0.23 7.58
C ARG A 7 2.30 0.19 6.94
N THR A 8 1.85 1.29 6.32
CA THR A 8 0.58 1.34 5.60
C THR A 8 0.60 0.42 4.38
N LEU A 9 1.65 0.48 3.55
CA LEU A 9 1.80 -0.41 2.38
C LEU A 9 1.87 -1.88 2.79
N GLU A 10 2.67 -2.20 3.81
CA GLU A 10 2.75 -3.56 4.35
C GLU A 10 1.39 -4.06 4.84
N ARG A 11 0.62 -3.19 5.51
CA ARG A 11 -0.71 -3.54 5.99
C ARG A 11 -1.72 -3.71 4.85
N ALA A 12 -1.69 -2.83 3.85
CA ALA A 12 -2.51 -2.95 2.65
C ALA A 12 -2.19 -4.27 1.90
N LEU A 13 -0.91 -4.62 1.78
CA LEU A 13 -0.47 -5.88 1.18
C LEU A 13 -0.98 -7.10 1.96
N GLN A 14 -0.98 -7.04 3.29
CA GLN A 14 -1.55 -8.12 4.12
C GLN A 14 -3.06 -8.29 3.93
N ILE A 15 -3.79 -7.23 3.56
CA ILE A 15 -5.23 -7.28 3.31
C ILE A 15 -5.50 -7.80 1.89
N VAL A 16 -4.82 -7.21 0.90
CA VAL A 16 -5.00 -7.53 -0.53
C VAL A 16 -4.37 -8.87 -0.92
N ARG A 17 -3.39 -9.36 -0.15
CA ARG A 17 -2.68 -10.64 -0.30
C ARG A 17 -1.90 -10.84 -1.61
N SER A 18 -1.80 -9.82 -2.45
CA SER A 18 -1.04 -9.86 -3.71
C SER A 18 -0.44 -8.49 -3.99
N LYS A 19 0.84 -8.47 -4.36
CA LYS A 19 1.54 -7.25 -4.78
C LYS A 19 0.98 -6.69 -6.07
N GLU A 20 0.64 -7.55 -7.03
CA GLU A 20 0.03 -7.15 -8.31
C GLU A 20 -1.33 -6.49 -8.09
N ARG A 21 -2.17 -7.08 -7.25
CA ARG A 21 -3.48 -6.49 -6.91
C ARG A 21 -3.34 -5.17 -6.16
N LEU A 22 -2.36 -5.07 -5.26
CA LEU A 22 -2.09 -3.81 -4.56
C LEU A 22 -1.60 -2.75 -5.55
N ALA A 23 -0.67 -3.10 -6.44
CA ALA A 23 -0.15 -2.18 -7.46
C ALA A 23 -1.28 -1.66 -8.37
N VAL A 24 -2.19 -2.54 -8.81
CA VAL A 24 -3.39 -2.16 -9.57
C VAL A 24 -4.28 -1.23 -8.77
N ALA A 25 -4.54 -1.52 -7.49
CA ALA A 25 -5.37 -0.68 -6.64
C ALA A 25 -4.75 0.71 -6.39
N LEU A 26 -3.42 0.79 -6.34
CA LEU A 26 -2.67 2.03 -6.17
C LEU A 26 -2.41 2.77 -7.48
N GLU A 27 -2.82 2.20 -8.62
CA GLU A 27 -2.55 2.71 -9.97
C GLU A 27 -1.04 2.92 -10.24
N LEU A 28 -0.22 1.98 -9.76
CA LEU A 28 1.24 2.00 -9.89
C LEU A 28 1.75 0.73 -10.59
N PRO A 29 2.89 0.80 -11.29
CA PRO A 29 3.63 -0.40 -11.68
C PRO A 29 4.08 -1.21 -10.46
N VAL A 30 4.12 -2.53 -10.58
CA VAL A 30 4.55 -3.43 -9.48
C VAL A 30 5.99 -3.14 -9.07
N GLU A 31 6.87 -2.91 -10.04
CA GLU A 31 8.26 -2.53 -9.82
C GLU A 31 8.38 -1.24 -9.00
N GLU A 32 7.54 -0.24 -9.28
CA GLU A 32 7.53 0.99 -8.49
C GLU A 32 7.07 0.74 -7.06
N LEU A 33 5.99 -0.05 -6.88
CA LEU A 33 5.52 -0.47 -5.57
C LEU A 33 6.65 -1.10 -4.74
N GLU A 34 7.48 -1.94 -5.36
CA GLU A 34 8.63 -2.54 -4.67
C GLU A 34 9.67 -1.50 -4.26
N THR A 35 10.00 -0.52 -5.12
CA THR A 35 10.92 0.57 -4.76
C THR A 35 10.40 1.42 -3.60
N TYR A 36 9.08 1.67 -3.54
CA TYR A 36 8.46 2.39 -2.42
C TYR A 36 8.49 1.55 -1.14
N MET A 37 8.22 0.24 -1.21
CA MET A 37 8.28 -0.65 -0.05
C MET A 37 9.71 -0.87 0.47
N ALA A 38 10.71 -0.81 -0.42
CA ALA A 38 12.13 -0.83 -0.07
C ALA A 38 12.59 0.48 0.60
N GLY A 39 11.82 1.56 0.45
CA GLY A 39 12.14 2.88 0.99
C GLY A 39 13.15 3.66 0.15
N GLU A 40 13.41 3.22 -1.08
CA GLU A 40 14.30 3.87 -2.04
C GLU A 40 13.69 5.17 -2.58
N ARG A 41 12.35 5.24 -2.66
CA ARG A 41 11.60 6.43 -3.06
C ARG A 41 10.43 6.70 -2.12
N PRO A 42 10.04 7.98 -1.93
CA PRO A 42 8.81 8.31 -1.22
C PRO A 42 7.58 7.86 -2.02
N LEU A 43 6.58 7.34 -1.32
CA LEU A 43 5.30 6.96 -1.93
C LEU A 43 4.54 8.24 -2.32
N PRO A 44 3.95 8.33 -3.53
CA PRO A 44 3.09 9.45 -3.89
C PRO A 44 1.90 9.58 -2.95
N ASP A 45 1.49 10.81 -2.63
CA ASP A 45 0.41 11.08 -1.66
C ASP A 45 -0.90 10.38 -2.05
N GLN A 46 -1.25 10.38 -3.34
CA GLN A 46 -2.45 9.71 -3.85
C GLN A 46 -2.43 8.20 -3.56
N ALA A 47 -1.29 7.54 -3.81
CA ALA A 47 -1.13 6.12 -3.53
C ALA A 47 -1.13 5.85 -2.01
N PHE A 48 -0.61 6.78 -1.19
CA PHE A 48 -0.70 6.65 0.26
C PHE A 48 -2.14 6.72 0.77
N ILE A 49 -2.94 7.66 0.27
CA ILE A 49 -4.37 7.81 0.62
C ILE A 49 -5.14 6.54 0.22
N THR A 50 -4.95 6.04 -1.01
CA THR A 50 -5.61 4.80 -1.44
C THR A 50 -5.20 3.60 -0.59
N ALA A 51 -3.92 3.51 -0.21
CA ALA A 51 -3.45 2.46 0.70
C ALA A 51 -4.11 2.56 2.10
N LEU A 52 -4.34 3.77 2.61
CA LEU A 52 -5.08 3.99 3.85
C LEU A 52 -6.53 3.52 3.74
N ASP A 53 -7.21 3.81 2.63
CA ASP A 53 -8.59 3.36 2.39
C ASP A 53 -8.70 1.84 2.37
N ILE A 54 -7.75 1.15 1.72
CA ILE A 54 -7.67 -0.32 1.75
C ILE A 54 -7.53 -0.83 3.19
N VAL A 55 -6.68 -0.17 3.99
CA VAL A 55 -6.45 -0.54 5.40
C VAL A 55 -7.67 -0.26 6.27
N ALA A 56 -8.41 0.81 6.02
CA ALA A 56 -9.63 1.16 6.73
C ALA A 56 -10.74 0.14 6.43
N ASN A 57 -11.03 -0.10 5.14
CA ASN A 57 -12.11 -0.99 4.71
C ASN A 57 -11.83 -2.46 5.05
N GLY A 58 -10.58 -2.93 4.90
CA GLY A 58 -10.21 -4.32 5.21
C GLY A 58 -10.20 -4.66 6.71
N LYS A 59 -10.39 -3.69 7.61
CA LYS A 59 -10.58 -3.94 9.05
C LYS A 59 -12.05 -4.21 9.39
N GLU A 60 -13.01 -3.77 8.59
CA GLU A 60 -14.44 -3.93 8.89
C GLU A 60 -14.95 -5.36 8.67
N GLU A 61 -14.30 -6.18 7.84
CA GLU A 61 -14.69 -7.59 7.64
C GLU A 61 -14.40 -8.51 8.84
N ARG A 62 -13.86 -7.98 9.95
CA ARG A 62 -13.81 -8.69 11.25
C ARG A 62 -14.92 -8.18 12.16
N LYS A 63 -16.18 -8.47 11.85
CA LYS A 63 -17.29 -8.29 12.80
C LYS A 63 -18.34 -9.38 12.65
#